data_AF-I0QY56-F1
#
_entry.id   AF-I0QY56-F1
#
_cell.length_a   1.000
_cell.length_b   1.000
_cell.length_c   1.000
_cell.angle_alpha   90.00
_cell.angle_beta   90.00
_cell.angle_gamma   90.00
#
_symmetry.space_group_name_H-M   'P 1'
#
loop_
_entity.id
_entity.type
_entity.pdbx_description
1 polymer ?
#
loop_
_entity_poly.entity_id
_entity_poly.type
_entity_poly.pdbx_seq_one_letter_code
_entity_poly.pdbx_strand_id
1 'polypeptide(L)'
;MKLIGKFSLISTCIYLAFTSGNEAFAACNNYQPGLGQSVLCDTSSPNPGSTAVISANGVTGVSVNITSGSVLNVSGAAAISLGNGSQITNAGQLTGTTGVLLREGSSVLNNSGSIIGTTGPGVLFNGSGNNQLINSGTIRGNASGNAVTFGAGNDTLILTGGTITGNVDQGNGADKAIISNGTITDTLSQGSGIDDFVMSGGTLGSLQQGDNRDTFTMTGGTIVNAFEDGDVAKMTGGKIGRVNMKLDNNIFDMSGGEITGNLVTGFGNDTIIISGDSTVGGNISVSGGADSVSVTGGIVKGEIRMSTGDDTFHWENGSILGNVLMEADNDRIEFTNLDAATAATSPLIDG
;
A
#
# COMPACT_ATOMS: atom_id res chain seq x y z
N MET A 1 -4.31 -81.48 62.56
CA MET A 1 -4.91 -81.52 61.21
C MET A 1 -4.60 -80.18 60.53
N LYS A 2 -4.09 -80.28 59.30
CA LYS A 2 -3.51 -79.30 58.34
C LYS A 2 -4.13 -77.87 58.18
N LEU A 3 -3.30 -76.99 57.57
CA LEU A 3 -3.45 -75.64 56.94
C LEU A 3 -3.27 -74.41 57.87
N ILE A 4 -2.34 -73.45 57.73
CA ILE A 4 -1.66 -72.67 56.64
C ILE A 4 -2.53 -71.58 55.96
N GLY A 5 -2.05 -70.32 56.00
CA GLY A 5 -2.37 -69.18 55.10
C GLY A 5 -2.64 -67.87 55.88
N LYS A 6 -1.78 -66.84 55.98
CA LYS A 6 -1.11 -65.91 55.03
C LYS A 6 -2.05 -65.08 54.11
N PHE A 7 -2.00 -63.75 54.37
CA PHE A 7 -2.19 -62.56 53.51
C PHE A 7 -3.49 -62.37 52.69
N SER A 8 -4.11 -61.18 52.80
CA SER A 8 -4.08 -60.18 51.71
C SER A 8 -4.91 -58.93 52.06
N LEU A 9 -4.28 -57.75 52.05
CA LEU A 9 -4.98 -56.46 51.95
C LEU A 9 -5.49 -56.33 50.51
N ILE A 10 -6.81 -56.29 50.33
CA ILE A 10 -7.40 -55.88 49.06
C ILE A 10 -7.53 -54.36 49.07
N SER A 11 -6.64 -53.73 48.31
CA SER A 11 -6.64 -52.32 47.95
C SER A 11 -7.84 -52.03 47.06
N THR A 12 -8.75 -51.20 47.53
CA THR A 12 -9.89 -50.69 46.76
C THR A 12 -9.40 -49.59 45.82
N CYS A 13 -9.06 -49.93 44.57
CA CYS A 13 -8.82 -48.95 43.52
C CYS A 13 -10.14 -48.26 43.13
N ILE A 14 -10.29 -47.01 43.58
CA ILE A 14 -11.22 -46.04 43.03
C ILE A 14 -10.73 -45.70 41.61
N TYR A 15 -11.51 -46.07 40.59
CA TYR A 15 -11.36 -45.50 39.25
C TYR A 15 -11.90 -44.06 39.28
N LEU A 16 -11.00 -43.08 39.45
CA LEU A 16 -11.28 -41.70 39.08
C LEU A 16 -11.19 -41.62 37.55
N ALA A 17 -12.33 -41.55 36.87
CA ALA A 17 -12.38 -41.19 35.46
C ALA A 17 -12.03 -39.71 35.34
N PHE A 18 -10.78 -39.40 35.01
CA PHE A 18 -10.42 -38.09 34.48
C PHE A 18 -10.96 -38.02 33.06
N THR A 19 -12.17 -37.46 32.89
CA THR A 19 -12.56 -36.90 31.60
C THR A 19 -11.75 -35.62 31.44
N SER A 20 -10.55 -35.71 30.85
CA SER A 20 -9.93 -34.53 30.24
C SER A 20 -10.87 -34.12 29.13
N GLY A 21 -11.67 -33.07 29.37
CA GLY A 21 -12.36 -32.38 28.30
C GLY A 21 -11.32 -32.05 27.26
N ASN A 22 -11.46 -32.61 26.05
CA ASN A 22 -10.69 -32.17 24.91
C ASN A 22 -11.04 -30.69 24.75
N GLU A 23 -10.15 -29.83 25.20
CA GLU A 23 -10.19 -28.42 24.82
C GLU A 23 -9.97 -28.42 23.32
N ALA A 24 -11.08 -28.27 22.61
CA ALA A 24 -11.04 -28.05 21.20
C ALA A 24 -10.38 -26.65 21.02
N PHE A 25 -9.27 -26.56 20.24
CA PHE A 25 -8.60 -25.37 19.64
C PHE A 25 -8.61 -25.38 18.09
N ALA A 26 -8.94 -24.28 17.37
CA ALA A 26 -9.36 -24.39 15.96
C ALA A 26 -8.31 -25.02 15.13
N ALA A 27 -8.67 -26.12 14.46
CA ALA A 27 -7.66 -27.09 14.15
C ALA A 27 -6.84 -26.61 12.95
N CYS A 28 -5.76 -25.92 13.29
CA CYS A 28 -4.56 -26.01 12.50
C CYS A 28 -3.96 -27.39 12.78
N ASN A 29 -3.64 -28.14 11.73
CA ASN A 29 -3.02 -29.46 11.87
C ASN A 29 -1.62 -29.42 12.53
N ASN A 30 -1.00 -28.23 12.59
CA ASN A 30 0.30 -28.00 13.20
C ASN A 30 0.46 -26.53 13.63
N TYR A 31 0.70 -26.30 14.92
CA TYR A 31 0.91 -24.96 15.49
C TYR A 31 2.39 -24.57 15.63
N GLN A 32 3.30 -25.53 15.47
CA GLN A 32 4.75 -25.32 15.59
C GLN A 32 5.50 -25.91 14.39
N PRO A 33 5.23 -25.40 13.17
CA PRO A 33 5.85 -25.94 11.96
C PRO A 33 7.38 -25.76 11.94
N GLY A 34 8.05 -26.82 11.50
CA GLY A 34 9.48 -26.85 11.20
C GLY A 34 9.80 -26.53 9.74
N LEU A 35 11.06 -26.76 9.35
CA LEU A 35 11.60 -26.44 8.02
C LEU A 35 10.73 -27.04 6.89
N GLY A 36 10.25 -26.18 6.00
CA GLY A 36 9.48 -26.59 4.81
C GLY A 36 8.10 -27.19 5.08
N GLN A 37 7.63 -27.18 6.33
CA GLN A 37 6.36 -27.82 6.68
C GLN A 37 5.15 -26.98 6.23
N SER A 38 4.03 -27.67 6.03
CA SER A 38 2.75 -27.04 5.69
C SER A 38 1.77 -27.14 6.86
N VAL A 39 0.99 -26.07 7.05
CA VAL A 39 -0.09 -25.96 8.02
C VAL A 39 -1.41 -25.74 7.27
N LEU A 40 -2.43 -26.51 7.64
CA LEU A 40 -3.81 -26.29 7.19
C LEU A 40 -4.65 -25.96 8.41
N CYS A 41 -5.31 -24.81 8.38
CA CYS A 41 -6.33 -24.41 9.34
C CYS A 41 -7.70 -24.44 8.66
N ASP A 42 -8.63 -25.22 9.20
CA ASP A 42 -9.96 -25.41 8.65
C ASP A 42 -11.08 -25.15 9.66
N THR A 43 -12.32 -25.44 9.27
CA THR A 43 -13.51 -25.21 10.10
C THR A 43 -13.72 -26.28 11.18
N SER A 44 -12.81 -27.25 11.33
CA SER A 44 -12.95 -28.31 12.31
C SER A 44 -12.85 -27.77 13.72
N SER A 45 -13.67 -28.36 14.60
CA SER A 45 -13.92 -27.84 15.94
C SER A 45 -12.63 -27.77 16.75
N PRO A 46 -12.50 -26.69 17.52
CA PRO A 46 -13.38 -25.54 17.69
C PRO A 46 -13.18 -24.55 16.53
N ASN A 47 -14.01 -23.54 16.49
CA ASN A 47 -13.83 -22.44 15.56
C ASN A 47 -14.62 -21.28 16.16
N PRO A 48 -13.98 -20.28 16.80
CA PRO A 48 -12.57 -19.89 16.66
C PRO A 48 -11.54 -20.73 17.42
N GLY A 49 -10.29 -20.68 16.97
CA GLY A 49 -9.14 -21.23 17.68
C GLY A 49 -8.32 -20.15 18.33
N SER A 50 -7.63 -20.50 19.40
CA SER A 50 -6.88 -19.55 20.22
C SER A 50 -5.37 -19.81 20.23
N THR A 51 -4.90 -20.86 19.59
CA THR A 51 -3.48 -21.22 19.53
C THR A 51 -2.83 -20.67 18.28
N ALA A 52 -1.81 -19.82 18.44
CA ALA A 52 -1.06 -19.26 17.32
C ALA A 52 -0.29 -20.31 16.53
N VAL A 53 -0.13 -20.07 15.23
CA VAL A 53 0.81 -20.84 14.38
C VAL A 53 2.15 -20.14 14.37
N ILE A 54 3.15 -20.73 15.02
CA ILE A 54 4.47 -20.11 15.25
C ILE A 54 5.59 -21.06 14.85
N SER A 55 6.42 -20.68 13.89
CA SER A 55 7.69 -21.37 13.65
C SER A 55 8.78 -20.86 14.60
N ALA A 56 9.75 -21.69 14.96
CA ALA A 56 10.94 -21.23 15.68
C ALA A 56 11.77 -20.25 14.82
N ASN A 57 12.65 -19.45 15.44
CA ASN A 57 13.58 -18.57 14.72
C ASN A 57 14.52 -19.37 13.82
N GLY A 58 14.83 -18.83 12.63
CA GLY A 58 15.63 -19.51 11.61
C GLY A 58 14.94 -20.67 10.89
N VAL A 59 13.71 -21.05 11.26
CA VAL A 59 12.90 -21.98 10.46
C VAL A 59 12.45 -21.27 9.20
N THR A 60 12.67 -21.90 8.05
CA THR A 60 12.32 -21.33 6.75
C THR A 60 11.32 -22.18 5.97
N GLY A 61 10.66 -21.56 4.98
CA GLY A 61 9.86 -22.29 4.00
C GLY A 61 8.51 -22.81 4.51
N VAL A 62 7.97 -22.27 5.59
CA VAL A 62 6.67 -22.71 6.13
C VAL A 62 5.54 -22.24 5.22
N SER A 63 4.63 -23.14 4.86
CA SER A 63 3.40 -22.79 4.13
C SER A 63 2.20 -22.89 5.05
N VAL A 64 1.31 -21.89 5.07
CA VAL A 64 0.08 -21.91 5.87
C VAL A 64 -1.12 -21.62 4.98
N ASN A 65 -2.12 -22.49 5.00
CA ASN A 65 -3.38 -22.32 4.30
C ASN A 65 -4.52 -22.23 5.32
N ILE A 66 -5.24 -21.12 5.30
CA ILE A 66 -6.37 -20.83 6.18
C ILE A 66 -7.61 -20.78 5.31
N THR A 67 -8.44 -21.81 5.42
CA THR A 67 -9.61 -21.99 4.55
C THR A 67 -10.74 -21.03 4.91
N SER A 68 -11.66 -20.83 3.96
CA SER A 68 -12.84 -19.98 4.20
C SER A 68 -13.67 -20.51 5.37
N GLY A 69 -14.09 -19.60 6.25
CA GLY A 69 -14.82 -19.94 7.48
C GLY A 69 -13.93 -20.36 8.65
N SER A 70 -12.64 -20.65 8.45
CA SER A 70 -11.70 -20.86 9.55
C SER A 70 -11.46 -19.54 10.28
N VAL A 71 -11.54 -19.55 11.61
CA VAL A 71 -11.30 -18.38 12.47
C VAL A 71 -10.19 -18.71 13.47
N LEU A 72 -9.10 -17.95 13.42
CA LEU A 72 -8.04 -17.98 14.41
C LEU A 72 -8.01 -16.63 15.15
N ASN A 73 -8.32 -16.65 16.45
CA ASN A 73 -8.41 -15.50 17.33
C ASN A 73 -7.49 -15.70 18.54
N VAL A 74 -6.27 -15.17 18.44
CA VAL A 74 -5.21 -15.33 19.43
C VAL A 74 -5.14 -14.08 20.30
N SER A 75 -5.26 -14.26 21.62
CA SER A 75 -5.09 -13.17 22.57
C SER A 75 -3.62 -12.99 22.98
N GLY A 76 -3.12 -11.75 22.95
CA GLY A 76 -1.80 -11.40 23.52
C GLY A 76 -0.59 -11.77 22.67
N ALA A 77 -0.78 -12.36 21.48
CA ALA A 77 0.28 -12.67 20.52
C ALA A 77 -0.20 -12.50 19.08
N ALA A 78 0.71 -12.61 18.12
CA ALA A 78 0.33 -12.66 16.72
C ALA A 78 -0.45 -13.93 16.40
N ALA A 79 -1.42 -13.89 15.48
CA ALA A 79 -2.17 -15.10 15.11
C ALA A 79 -1.27 -16.09 14.34
N ILE A 80 -0.45 -15.56 13.44
CA ILE A 80 0.59 -16.30 12.72
C ILE A 80 1.93 -15.58 12.90
N SER A 81 2.99 -16.32 13.23
CA SER A 81 4.36 -15.80 13.33
C SER A 81 5.38 -16.75 12.69
N LEU A 82 5.92 -16.40 11.52
CA LEU A 82 6.82 -17.30 10.76
C LEU A 82 8.16 -16.65 10.42
N GLY A 83 9.16 -17.50 10.13
CA GLY A 83 10.48 -17.09 9.65
C GLY A 83 10.56 -16.93 8.12
N ASN A 84 11.78 -16.91 7.59
CA ASN A 84 12.08 -16.60 6.19
C ASN A 84 11.46 -17.60 5.18
N GLY A 85 11.16 -17.14 3.97
CA GLY A 85 10.67 -17.96 2.87
C GLY A 85 9.27 -18.50 3.09
N SER A 86 8.50 -17.92 4.01
CA SER A 86 7.18 -18.43 4.36
C SER A 86 6.11 -17.97 3.36
N GLN A 87 5.09 -18.80 3.18
CA GLN A 87 3.97 -18.54 2.28
C GLN A 87 2.66 -18.69 3.05
N ILE A 88 1.80 -17.68 3.01
CA ILE A 88 0.51 -17.71 3.68
C ILE A 88 -0.59 -17.46 2.66
N THR A 89 -1.61 -18.32 2.64
CA THR A 89 -2.86 -18.10 1.92
C THR A 89 -4.00 -18.02 2.93
N ASN A 90 -4.61 -16.85 3.06
CA ASN A 90 -5.71 -16.61 3.98
C ASN A 90 -7.02 -16.37 3.23
N ALA A 91 -8.00 -17.24 3.45
CA ALA A 91 -9.41 -17.03 3.09
C ALA A 91 -10.32 -16.98 4.33
N GLY A 92 -9.76 -17.18 5.53
CA GLY A 92 -10.47 -17.19 6.80
C GLY A 92 -10.33 -15.85 7.55
N GLN A 93 -10.41 -15.90 8.87
CA GLN A 93 -10.25 -14.75 9.76
C GLN A 93 -9.08 -14.97 10.70
N LEU A 94 -8.13 -14.05 10.69
CA LEU A 94 -6.96 -14.02 11.58
C LEU A 94 -7.05 -12.80 12.48
N THR A 95 -7.00 -12.99 13.79
CA THR A 95 -6.98 -11.91 14.78
C THR A 95 -5.88 -12.18 15.80
N GLY A 96 -5.01 -11.19 16.03
CA GLY A 96 -3.93 -11.24 17.01
C GLY A 96 -3.56 -9.84 17.50
N THR A 97 -2.53 -9.72 18.34
CA THR A 97 -1.90 -8.41 18.62
C THR A 97 -1.43 -7.78 17.31
N THR A 98 -0.74 -8.59 16.51
CA THR A 98 -0.57 -8.47 15.06
C THR A 98 -1.35 -9.60 14.39
N GLY A 99 -2.03 -9.37 13.27
CA GLY A 99 -2.73 -10.46 12.58
C GLY A 99 -1.73 -11.50 12.05
N VAL A 100 -0.78 -11.05 11.23
CA VAL A 100 0.31 -11.87 10.67
C VAL A 100 1.65 -11.18 10.88
N LEU A 101 2.62 -11.91 11.42
CA LEU A 101 4.01 -11.47 11.63
C LEU A 101 4.98 -12.37 10.85
N LEU A 102 5.69 -11.80 9.89
CA LEU A 102 6.73 -12.47 9.10
C LEU A 102 8.08 -11.89 9.52
N ARG A 103 8.83 -12.65 10.32
CA ARG A 103 9.91 -12.11 11.16
C ARG A 103 11.23 -11.88 10.42
N GLU A 104 11.48 -12.62 9.34
CA GLU A 104 12.79 -12.78 8.74
C GLU A 104 12.69 -12.84 7.22
N GLY A 105 13.73 -12.33 6.54
CA GLY A 105 13.93 -12.45 5.10
C GLY A 105 12.72 -12.08 4.24
N SER A 106 12.44 -12.90 3.22
CA SER A 106 11.40 -12.71 2.21
C SER A 106 10.25 -13.66 2.42
N SER A 107 9.01 -13.18 2.37
CA SER A 107 7.82 -14.01 2.50
C SER A 107 6.68 -13.51 1.61
N VAL A 108 5.72 -14.40 1.33
CA VAL A 108 4.55 -14.10 0.49
C VAL A 108 3.27 -14.30 1.30
N LEU A 109 2.37 -13.32 1.27
CA LEU A 109 1.05 -13.39 1.86
C LEU A 109 -0.01 -13.09 0.79
N ASN A 110 -0.92 -14.03 0.58
CA ASN A 110 -2.13 -13.84 -0.21
C ASN A 110 -3.35 -13.80 0.72
N ASN A 111 -4.01 -12.66 0.80
CA ASN A 111 -5.18 -12.45 1.63
C ASN A 111 -6.44 -12.21 0.78
N SER A 112 -7.40 -13.11 0.92
CA SER A 112 -8.80 -12.97 0.47
C SER A 112 -9.80 -12.95 1.64
N GLY A 113 -9.31 -13.26 2.85
CA GLY A 113 -10.09 -13.24 4.09
C GLY A 113 -9.91 -11.95 4.89
N SER A 114 -10.01 -12.07 6.22
CA SER A 114 -9.82 -10.96 7.16
C SER A 114 -8.54 -11.15 7.99
N ILE A 115 -7.75 -10.10 8.11
CA ILE A 115 -6.58 -10.05 9.00
C ILE A 115 -6.69 -8.82 9.90
N ILE A 116 -6.66 -9.03 11.21
CA ILE A 116 -6.89 -7.99 12.21
C ILE A 116 -5.73 -7.96 13.21
N GLY A 117 -5.04 -6.83 13.27
CA GLY A 117 -4.19 -6.43 14.38
C GLY A 117 -5.01 -5.68 15.43
N THR A 118 -5.02 -6.17 16.65
CA THR A 118 -5.79 -5.55 17.76
C THR A 118 -5.02 -4.42 18.43
N THR A 119 -3.70 -4.55 18.54
CA THR A 119 -2.82 -3.55 19.16
C THR A 119 -1.70 -3.07 18.24
N GLY A 120 -1.35 -3.86 17.21
CA GLY A 120 -0.36 -3.52 16.19
C GLY A 120 -0.94 -3.67 14.77
N PRO A 121 -0.09 -3.87 13.75
CA PRO A 121 -0.53 -4.01 12.37
C PRO A 121 -1.39 -5.24 12.12
N GLY A 122 -2.22 -5.18 11.09
CA GLY A 122 -2.83 -6.38 10.52
C GLY A 122 -1.75 -7.32 10.00
N VAL A 123 -0.81 -6.78 9.22
CA VAL A 123 0.33 -7.51 8.67
C VAL A 123 1.62 -6.77 8.97
N LEU A 124 2.64 -7.48 9.45
CA LEU A 124 3.98 -6.95 9.69
C LEU A 124 5.01 -7.89 9.04
N PHE A 125 5.71 -7.40 8.04
CA PHE A 125 6.96 -7.99 7.56
C PHE A 125 8.12 -7.27 8.26
N ASN A 126 8.78 -7.97 9.18
CA ASN A 126 9.87 -7.43 9.99
C ASN A 126 11.25 -7.86 9.46
N GLY A 127 11.28 -8.71 8.43
CA GLY A 127 12.50 -9.11 7.74
C GLY A 127 13.02 -8.03 6.80
N SER A 128 14.27 -8.19 6.34
CA SER A 128 14.93 -7.28 5.40
C SER A 128 15.00 -7.84 3.96
N GLY A 129 14.14 -8.81 3.62
CA GLY A 129 14.09 -9.40 2.30
C GLY A 129 12.88 -8.91 1.52
N ASN A 130 12.88 -9.13 0.21
CA ASN A 130 11.79 -8.74 -0.68
C ASN A 130 10.52 -9.55 -0.37
N ASN A 131 9.52 -8.92 0.23
CA ASN A 131 8.24 -9.52 0.60
C ASN A 131 7.15 -9.15 -0.39
N GLN A 132 6.09 -9.95 -0.41
CA GLN A 132 4.93 -9.70 -1.25
C GLN A 132 3.63 -9.87 -0.49
N LEU A 133 2.76 -8.87 -0.58
CA LEU A 133 1.38 -8.92 -0.14
C LEU A 133 0.44 -8.79 -1.34
N ILE A 134 -0.39 -9.80 -1.57
CA ILE A 134 -1.53 -9.74 -2.49
C ILE A 134 -2.79 -9.66 -1.64
N ASN A 135 -3.56 -8.59 -1.76
CA ASN A 135 -4.80 -8.41 -1.02
C ASN A 135 -6.01 -8.28 -1.95
N SER A 136 -7.05 -9.04 -1.62
CA SER A 136 -8.42 -8.94 -2.13
C SER A 136 -9.46 -8.97 -0.98
N GLY A 137 -9.01 -9.21 0.25
CA GLY A 137 -9.83 -9.26 1.46
C GLY A 137 -9.68 -8.00 2.33
N THR A 138 -9.93 -8.16 3.64
CA THR A 138 -9.83 -7.06 4.61
C THR A 138 -8.56 -7.17 5.46
N ILE A 139 -7.82 -6.07 5.60
CA ILE A 139 -6.71 -5.94 6.53
C ILE A 139 -6.96 -4.70 7.38
N ARG A 140 -6.89 -4.85 8.70
CA ARG A 140 -7.08 -3.74 9.64
C ARG A 140 -6.01 -3.78 10.72
N GLY A 141 -5.31 -2.67 10.89
CA GLY A 141 -4.42 -2.45 12.03
C GLY A 141 -5.16 -1.93 13.27
N ASN A 142 -4.39 -1.48 14.26
CA ASN A 142 -4.94 -0.67 15.33
C ASN A 142 -5.43 0.69 14.78
N ALA A 143 -6.31 1.38 15.51
CA ALA A 143 -6.96 2.60 15.03
C ALA A 143 -6.04 3.83 14.86
N SER A 144 -4.74 3.70 15.12
CA SER A 144 -3.80 4.84 15.14
C SER A 144 -2.44 4.51 14.51
N GLY A 145 -2.36 3.43 13.73
CA GLY A 145 -1.10 2.94 13.20
C GLY A 145 -1.26 2.24 11.85
N ASN A 146 -0.18 1.61 11.42
CA ASN A 146 -0.13 0.97 10.12
C ASN A 146 -1.00 -0.30 10.11
N ALA A 147 -1.81 -0.46 9.07
CA ALA A 147 -2.50 -1.71 8.79
C ALA A 147 -1.54 -2.76 8.24
N VAL A 148 -0.60 -2.30 7.42
CA VAL A 148 0.47 -3.10 6.83
C VAL A 148 1.78 -2.34 7.01
N THR A 149 2.78 -3.03 7.56
CA THR A 149 4.15 -2.53 7.62
C THR A 149 5.04 -3.55 6.95
N PHE A 150 5.79 -3.10 5.96
CA PHE A 150 6.89 -3.83 5.36
C PHE A 150 8.21 -3.48 6.05
N GLY A 151 9.27 -4.17 5.64
CA GLY A 151 10.57 -4.07 6.27
C GLY A 151 11.52 -3.25 5.42
N ALA A 152 12.76 -3.71 5.36
CA ALA A 152 13.66 -3.28 4.30
C ALA A 152 13.65 -4.32 3.17
N GLY A 153 14.13 -3.96 2.00
CA GLY A 153 14.13 -4.81 0.81
C GLY A 153 13.15 -4.29 -0.22
N ASN A 154 13.13 -4.91 -1.39
CA ASN A 154 12.26 -4.47 -2.47
C ASN A 154 10.91 -5.17 -2.32
N ASP A 155 10.01 -4.54 -1.59
CA ASP A 155 8.72 -5.07 -1.19
C ASP A 155 7.64 -4.79 -2.25
N THR A 156 6.62 -5.65 -2.31
CA THR A 156 5.55 -5.54 -3.30
C THR A 156 4.17 -5.65 -2.67
N LEU A 157 3.37 -4.60 -2.81
CA LEU A 157 1.94 -4.60 -2.55
C LEU A 157 1.15 -4.74 -3.86
N ILE A 158 0.22 -5.68 -3.90
CA ILE A 158 -0.75 -5.83 -4.99
C ILE A 158 -2.17 -5.82 -4.40
N LEU A 159 -2.94 -4.78 -4.71
CA LEU A 159 -4.34 -4.64 -4.32
C LEU A 159 -5.25 -4.91 -5.52
N THR A 160 -6.01 -5.99 -5.43
CA THR A 160 -6.94 -6.46 -6.47
C THR A 160 -8.41 -6.32 -6.06
N GLY A 161 -8.66 -5.87 -4.84
CA GLY A 161 -9.98 -5.72 -4.24
C GLY A 161 -9.89 -5.55 -2.73
N GLY A 162 -11.02 -5.59 -2.05
CA GLY A 162 -11.07 -5.55 -0.58
C GLY A 162 -10.68 -4.19 0.01
N THR A 163 -10.29 -4.19 1.28
CA THR A 163 -10.01 -2.96 2.04
C THR A 163 -8.83 -3.13 2.99
N ILE A 164 -7.91 -2.17 2.96
CA ILE A 164 -6.88 -1.97 3.97
C ILE A 164 -7.28 -0.72 4.77
N THR A 165 -7.60 -0.89 6.05
CA THR A 165 -8.00 0.19 6.94
C THR A 165 -6.86 0.57 7.87
N GLY A 166 -6.25 1.71 7.61
CA GLY A 166 -4.99 2.19 8.21
C GLY A 166 -3.91 2.45 7.15
N ASN A 167 -2.76 2.99 7.58
CA ASN A 167 -1.63 3.27 6.69
C ASN A 167 -0.99 1.98 6.15
N VAL A 168 -0.38 2.09 4.98
CA VAL A 168 0.58 1.12 4.45
C VAL A 168 1.95 1.78 4.38
N ASP A 169 2.95 1.11 4.95
CA ASP A 169 4.33 1.59 5.01
C ASP A 169 5.21 0.54 4.33
N GLN A 170 5.84 0.88 3.19
CA GLN A 170 6.71 -0.03 2.43
C GLN A 170 8.15 -0.06 2.96
N GLY A 171 8.59 1.00 3.64
CA GLY A 171 9.88 1.03 4.33
C GLY A 171 11.02 1.51 3.45
N ASN A 172 12.09 0.71 3.37
CA ASN A 172 13.29 1.07 2.60
C ASN A 172 13.56 0.00 1.53
N GLY A 173 13.89 0.41 0.33
CA GLY A 173 14.18 -0.48 -0.79
C GLY A 173 13.46 0.02 -2.03
N ALA A 174 13.72 -0.59 -3.19
CA ALA A 174 12.98 -0.26 -4.41
C ALA A 174 11.63 -0.97 -4.39
N ASP A 175 10.64 -0.29 -3.84
CA ASP A 175 9.32 -0.84 -3.51
C ASP A 175 8.31 -0.67 -4.65
N LYS A 176 7.32 -1.54 -4.65
CA LYS A 176 6.27 -1.55 -5.67
C LYS A 176 4.88 -1.60 -5.07
N ALA A 177 3.99 -0.75 -5.55
CA ALA A 177 2.57 -0.82 -5.24
C ALA A 177 1.73 -0.83 -6.52
N ILE A 178 0.90 -1.88 -6.68
CA ILE A 178 -0.01 -2.03 -7.82
C ILE A 178 -1.45 -2.07 -7.30
N ILE A 179 -2.24 -1.06 -7.65
CA ILE A 179 -3.65 -0.95 -7.28
C ILE A 179 -4.53 -1.04 -8.52
N SER A 180 -5.23 -2.16 -8.67
CA SER A 180 -6.19 -2.38 -9.76
C SER A 180 -7.64 -2.22 -9.31
N ASN A 181 -7.91 -2.47 -8.03
CA ASN A 181 -9.20 -2.26 -7.38
C ASN A 181 -9.02 -2.24 -5.86
N GLY A 182 -10.10 -2.07 -5.09
CA GLY A 182 -10.07 -2.07 -3.63
C GLY A 182 -9.83 -0.69 -3.04
N THR A 183 -9.65 -0.64 -1.72
CA THR A 183 -9.48 0.62 -0.98
C THR A 183 -8.35 0.53 0.04
N ILE A 184 -7.46 1.51 0.04
CA ILE A 184 -6.58 1.85 1.17
C ILE A 184 -7.14 3.15 1.75
N THR A 185 -7.61 3.13 2.99
CA THR A 185 -8.34 4.28 3.54
C THR A 185 -7.44 5.49 3.81
N ASP A 186 -6.18 5.23 4.13
CA ASP A 186 -5.24 6.23 4.62
C ASP A 186 -4.04 6.32 3.66
N THR A 187 -2.85 6.61 4.19
CA THR A 187 -1.65 6.85 3.37
C THR A 187 -0.94 5.56 3.00
N LEU A 188 -0.49 5.47 1.74
CA LEU A 188 0.58 4.57 1.31
C LEU A 188 1.88 5.37 1.24
N SER A 189 2.89 4.96 2.03
CA SER A 189 4.23 5.52 2.03
C SER A 189 5.20 4.52 1.43
N GLN A 190 5.96 4.90 0.41
CA GLN A 190 6.95 4.01 -0.22
C GLN A 190 8.33 4.12 0.46
N GLY A 191 8.74 5.34 0.81
CA GLY A 191 9.83 5.57 1.76
C GLY A 191 11.13 5.94 1.07
N SER A 192 12.20 5.17 1.25
CA SER A 192 13.48 5.44 0.56
C SER A 192 13.79 4.33 -0.42
N GLY A 193 14.26 4.70 -1.61
CA GLY A 193 14.52 3.74 -2.68
C GLY A 193 14.19 4.38 -4.01
N ILE A 194 14.14 3.58 -5.07
CA ILE A 194 13.53 4.03 -6.33
C ILE A 194 12.27 3.18 -6.48
N ASP A 195 11.14 3.81 -6.26
CA ASP A 195 9.86 3.16 -6.06
C ASP A 195 8.98 3.25 -7.33
N ASP A 196 8.06 2.29 -7.46
CA ASP A 196 7.14 2.19 -8.58
C ASP A 196 5.69 2.07 -8.09
N PHE A 197 4.89 3.11 -8.36
CA PHE A 197 3.47 3.13 -8.08
C PHE A 197 2.65 3.01 -9.37
N VAL A 198 1.76 2.02 -9.43
CA VAL A 198 0.85 1.81 -10.56
C VAL A 198 -0.59 1.73 -10.09
N MET A 199 -1.45 2.60 -10.61
CA MET A 199 -2.89 2.61 -10.31
C MET A 199 -3.74 2.59 -11.58
N SER A 200 -4.66 1.61 -11.65
CA SER A 200 -5.64 1.48 -12.74
C SER A 200 -7.09 1.49 -12.27
N GLY A 201 -7.32 1.42 -10.96
CA GLY A 201 -8.64 1.46 -10.34
C GLY A 201 -8.54 1.59 -8.82
N GLY A 202 -9.66 1.43 -8.12
CA GLY A 202 -9.71 1.49 -6.65
C GLY A 202 -9.61 2.90 -6.07
N THR A 203 -9.36 2.97 -4.76
CA THR A 203 -9.25 4.23 -4.00
C THR A 203 -8.09 4.16 -3.01
N LEU A 204 -7.32 5.24 -2.95
CA LEU A 204 -6.22 5.45 -2.01
C LEU A 204 -6.43 6.79 -1.29
N GLY A 205 -6.21 6.84 0.03
CA GLY A 205 -6.29 8.09 0.79
C GLY A 205 -5.26 9.11 0.31
N SER A 206 -3.97 8.79 0.48
CA SER A 206 -2.84 9.59 0.00
C SER A 206 -1.68 8.70 -0.45
N LEU A 207 -0.83 9.22 -1.34
CA LEU A 207 0.44 8.61 -1.74
C LEU A 207 1.60 9.52 -1.34
N GLN A 208 2.64 8.96 -0.74
CA GLN A 208 3.95 9.59 -0.53
C GLN A 208 5.00 8.63 -1.10
N GLN A 209 5.72 9.01 -2.16
CA GLN A 209 6.74 8.11 -2.72
C GLN A 209 8.05 8.24 -1.94
N GLY A 210 8.55 9.46 -1.76
CA GLY A 210 9.58 9.76 -0.76
C GLY A 210 10.83 10.38 -1.38
N ASP A 211 11.98 9.74 -1.20
CA ASP A 211 13.26 10.24 -1.70
C ASP A 211 13.72 9.44 -2.94
N ASN A 212 14.64 10.03 -3.71
CA ASN A 212 15.18 9.50 -4.98
C ASN A 212 14.14 9.43 -6.10
N ARG A 213 14.58 8.99 -7.28
CA ARG A 213 13.83 9.15 -8.53
C ARG A 213 12.72 8.13 -8.72
N ASP A 214 11.57 8.38 -8.11
CA ASP A 214 10.41 7.50 -8.11
C ASP A 214 9.57 7.59 -9.39
N THR A 215 8.80 6.54 -9.64
CA THR A 215 7.92 6.44 -10.80
C THR A 215 6.46 6.29 -10.40
N PHE A 216 5.60 7.00 -11.11
CA PHE A 216 4.16 7.00 -10.90
C PHE A 216 3.43 6.79 -12.24
N THR A 217 2.54 5.81 -12.30
CA THR A 217 1.66 5.58 -13.45
C THR A 217 0.20 5.44 -13.02
N MET A 218 -0.66 6.33 -13.52
CA MET A 218 -2.10 6.28 -13.28
C MET A 218 -2.90 6.22 -14.58
N THR A 219 -3.77 5.23 -14.69
CA THR A 219 -4.71 5.03 -15.82
C THR A 219 -6.17 5.08 -15.37
N GLY A 220 -6.43 5.02 -14.07
CA GLY A 220 -7.76 5.01 -13.46
C GLY A 220 -7.69 5.02 -11.93
N GLY A 221 -8.84 4.99 -11.28
CA GLY A 221 -8.95 5.03 -9.81
C GLY A 221 -8.93 6.45 -9.22
N THR A 222 -8.86 6.52 -7.89
CA THR A 222 -8.89 7.79 -7.15
C THR A 222 -7.85 7.84 -6.03
N ILE A 223 -6.98 8.85 -6.05
CA ILE A 223 -6.22 9.30 -4.87
C ILE A 223 -6.99 10.46 -4.25
N VAL A 224 -7.58 10.25 -3.08
CA VAL A 224 -8.56 11.17 -2.49
C VAL A 224 -7.93 12.52 -2.12
N ASN A 225 -6.79 12.46 -1.45
CA ASN A 225 -6.10 13.64 -0.94
C ASN A 225 -4.93 13.99 -1.85
N ALA A 226 -3.70 13.63 -1.47
CA ALA A 226 -2.51 14.10 -2.16
C ALA A 226 -1.67 12.95 -2.74
N PHE A 227 -1.06 13.24 -3.88
CA PHE A 227 0.16 12.58 -4.35
C PHE A 227 1.33 13.52 -4.04
N GLU A 228 2.21 13.10 -3.14
CA GLU A 228 3.35 13.86 -2.67
C GLU A 228 4.66 13.13 -3.00
N ASP A 229 5.76 13.89 -3.08
CA ASP A 229 7.13 13.37 -3.11
C ASP A 229 7.39 12.40 -4.28
N GLY A 230 7.01 12.75 -5.51
CA GLY A 230 7.27 11.91 -6.67
C GLY A 230 8.02 12.67 -7.75
N ASP A 231 8.70 11.94 -8.65
CA ASP A 231 9.61 12.53 -9.63
C ASP A 231 9.15 12.37 -11.07
N VAL A 232 8.76 11.16 -11.47
CA VAL A 232 8.41 10.84 -12.86
C VAL A 232 7.00 10.27 -12.90
N ALA A 233 6.05 11.14 -13.17
CA ALA A 233 4.63 10.84 -13.15
C ALA A 233 4.02 10.83 -14.54
N LYS A 234 3.25 9.78 -14.82
CA LYS A 234 2.42 9.65 -16.00
C LYS A 234 0.97 9.41 -15.61
N MET A 235 0.07 10.28 -16.06
CA MET A 235 -1.37 10.18 -15.79
C MET A 235 -2.17 10.22 -17.10
N THR A 236 -2.92 9.16 -17.37
CA THR A 236 -3.76 9.01 -18.57
C THR A 236 -5.25 8.90 -18.23
N GLY A 237 -5.58 8.85 -16.94
CA GLY A 237 -6.93 8.72 -16.43
C GLY A 237 -6.95 8.73 -14.90
N GLY A 238 -8.14 8.61 -14.31
CA GLY A 238 -8.32 8.62 -12.86
C GLY A 238 -8.45 10.03 -12.27
N LYS A 239 -8.43 10.10 -10.94
CA LYS A 239 -8.64 11.33 -10.18
C LYS A 239 -7.66 11.47 -9.01
N ILE A 240 -7.04 12.64 -8.86
CA ILE A 240 -6.18 12.99 -7.73
C ILE A 240 -6.72 14.25 -7.06
N GLY A 241 -6.70 14.34 -5.73
CA GLY A 241 -7.07 15.54 -5.01
C GLY A 241 -6.11 16.70 -5.34
N ARG A 242 -4.84 16.60 -4.93
CA ARG A 242 -3.74 17.53 -5.23
C ARG A 242 -2.46 16.76 -5.57
N VAL A 243 -1.60 17.34 -6.39
CA VAL A 243 -0.24 16.85 -6.63
C VAL A 243 0.80 17.83 -6.08
N ASN A 244 1.85 17.29 -5.46
CA ASN A 244 2.98 18.03 -4.92
C ASN A 244 4.27 17.23 -5.00
N MET A 245 5.01 17.43 -6.07
CA MET A 245 6.22 16.65 -6.36
C MET A 245 7.43 17.07 -5.52
N LYS A 246 7.34 18.23 -4.84
CA LYS A 246 8.38 18.80 -3.99
C LYS A 246 9.72 18.96 -4.74
N LEU A 247 10.84 18.84 -4.03
CA LEU A 247 12.18 19.16 -4.57
C LEU A 247 12.64 18.04 -5.48
N ASP A 248 13.05 18.34 -6.70
CA ASP A 248 13.86 17.52 -7.63
C ASP A 248 13.62 18.03 -9.07
N ASN A 249 14.24 17.40 -10.06
CA ASN A 249 13.89 17.63 -11.48
C ASN A 249 12.70 16.75 -11.86
N ASN A 250 11.49 17.25 -11.61
CA ASN A 250 10.25 16.50 -11.71
C ASN A 250 9.69 16.51 -13.14
N ILE A 251 8.97 15.45 -13.49
CA ILE A 251 8.28 15.29 -14.77
C ILE A 251 6.84 14.86 -14.47
N PHE A 252 5.87 15.67 -14.84
CA PHE A 252 4.45 15.31 -14.79
C PHE A 252 3.84 15.34 -16.20
N ASP A 253 3.63 14.16 -16.78
CA ASP A 253 2.99 13.97 -18.09
C ASP A 253 1.53 13.52 -17.92
N MET A 254 0.60 14.43 -18.23
CA MET A 254 -0.84 14.21 -18.15
C MET A 254 -1.48 14.27 -19.53
N SER A 255 -2.13 13.17 -19.93
CA SER A 255 -2.91 13.07 -21.19
C SER A 255 -4.39 12.71 -20.98
N GLY A 256 -4.81 12.50 -19.73
CA GLY A 256 -6.20 12.36 -19.33
C GLY A 256 -6.36 12.34 -17.82
N GLY A 257 -7.62 12.35 -17.36
CA GLY A 257 -7.97 12.32 -15.93
C GLY A 257 -8.13 13.71 -15.31
N GLU A 258 -8.26 13.76 -13.98
CA GLU A 258 -8.54 14.99 -13.24
C GLU A 258 -7.65 15.13 -11.99
N ILE A 259 -6.94 16.26 -11.87
CA ILE A 259 -6.43 16.76 -10.60
C ILE A 259 -7.42 17.81 -10.11
N THR A 260 -8.04 17.64 -8.94
CA THR A 260 -9.10 18.57 -8.49
C THR A 260 -8.56 19.90 -7.98
N GLY A 261 -7.37 19.87 -7.40
CA GLY A 261 -6.67 21.01 -6.84
C GLY A 261 -5.45 21.37 -7.68
N ASN A 262 -4.38 21.74 -7.00
CA ASN A 262 -3.16 22.22 -7.63
C ASN A 262 -2.27 21.06 -8.11
N LEU A 263 -1.48 21.34 -9.15
CA LEU A 263 -0.30 20.58 -9.53
C LEU A 263 0.92 21.45 -9.20
N VAL A 264 1.72 21.02 -8.24
CA VAL A 264 2.89 21.78 -7.79
C VAL A 264 4.14 20.92 -7.93
N THR A 265 5.17 21.50 -8.54
CA THR A 265 6.55 21.02 -8.46
C THR A 265 7.37 22.07 -7.68
N GLY A 266 8.38 21.60 -6.94
CA GLY A 266 9.18 22.40 -6.00
C GLY A 266 10.39 23.03 -6.71
N PHE A 267 11.53 23.13 -6.03
CA PHE A 267 12.75 23.59 -6.71
C PHE A 267 13.36 22.48 -7.56
N GLY A 268 13.96 22.86 -8.68
CA GLY A 268 14.59 21.96 -9.65
C GLY A 268 14.23 22.39 -11.07
N ASN A 269 14.72 21.66 -12.07
CA ASN A 269 14.31 21.89 -13.46
C ASN A 269 13.15 20.94 -13.76
N ASP A 270 11.94 21.45 -13.64
CA ASP A 270 10.71 20.69 -13.74
C ASP A 270 10.13 20.70 -15.14
N THR A 271 9.35 19.68 -15.47
CA THR A 271 8.65 19.56 -16.75
C THR A 271 7.22 19.10 -16.52
N ILE A 272 6.26 19.93 -16.91
CA ILE A 272 4.84 19.59 -16.89
C ILE A 272 4.31 19.58 -18.32
N ILE A 273 3.67 18.48 -18.69
CA ILE A 273 3.05 18.31 -20.00
C ILE A 273 1.57 18.03 -19.79
N ILE A 274 0.72 18.92 -20.30
CA ILE A 274 -0.74 18.79 -20.28
C ILE A 274 -1.22 18.57 -21.72
N SER A 275 -1.89 17.46 -21.96
CA SER A 275 -2.38 17.06 -23.28
C SER A 275 -3.71 16.31 -23.18
N GLY A 276 -4.27 15.92 -24.33
CA GLY A 276 -5.49 15.11 -24.40
C GLY A 276 -6.68 15.73 -23.66
N ASP A 277 -7.42 14.90 -22.93
CA ASP A 277 -8.63 15.29 -22.18
C ASP A 277 -8.33 15.45 -20.67
N SER A 278 -7.18 16.06 -20.34
CA SER A 278 -6.73 16.29 -18.97
C SER A 278 -7.45 17.47 -18.30
N THR A 279 -7.65 17.42 -16.98
CA THR A 279 -8.14 18.58 -16.21
C THR A 279 -7.28 18.84 -14.97
N VAL A 280 -6.77 20.06 -14.84
CA VAL A 280 -6.22 20.60 -13.59
C VAL A 280 -7.21 21.61 -13.04
N GLY A 281 -7.81 21.30 -11.89
CA GLY A 281 -8.89 22.09 -11.29
C GLY A 281 -8.39 23.33 -10.54
N GLY A 282 -7.15 23.32 -10.09
CA GLY A 282 -6.46 24.45 -9.46
C GLY A 282 -5.32 24.99 -10.31
N ASN A 283 -4.30 25.49 -9.62
CA ASN A 283 -3.14 26.12 -10.23
C ASN A 283 -2.06 25.10 -10.61
N ILE A 284 -1.27 25.43 -11.63
CA ILE A 284 0.03 24.83 -11.90
C ILE A 284 1.12 25.77 -11.38
N SER A 285 2.07 25.28 -10.59
CA SER A 285 3.20 26.07 -10.09
C SER A 285 4.47 25.25 -10.10
N VAL A 286 5.53 25.76 -10.73
CA VAL A 286 6.84 25.07 -10.88
C VAL A 286 7.95 25.67 -10.02
N SER A 287 7.64 26.74 -9.28
CA SER A 287 8.48 27.35 -8.24
C SER A 287 9.82 27.91 -8.70
N GLY A 288 10.88 27.11 -8.83
CA GLY A 288 12.14 27.71 -9.23
C GLY A 288 13.20 26.75 -9.73
N GLY A 289 13.86 27.20 -10.79
CA GLY A 289 14.77 26.44 -11.63
C GLY A 289 14.54 26.83 -13.08
N ALA A 290 15.05 26.06 -14.04
CA ALA A 290 14.72 26.30 -15.45
C ALA A 290 13.62 25.33 -15.87
N ASP A 291 12.37 25.78 -15.75
CA ASP A 291 11.20 24.94 -15.82
C ASP A 291 10.54 24.95 -17.21
N SER A 292 9.79 23.90 -17.51
CA SER A 292 9.01 23.80 -18.73
C SER A 292 7.57 23.40 -18.46
N VAL A 293 6.63 24.21 -18.94
CA VAL A 293 5.20 23.85 -18.95
C VAL A 293 4.71 23.88 -20.39
N SER A 294 4.18 22.74 -20.87
CA SER A 294 3.56 22.64 -22.19
C SER A 294 2.09 22.25 -22.10
N VAL A 295 1.23 23.01 -22.77
CA VAL A 295 -0.21 22.75 -22.87
C VAL A 295 -0.58 22.54 -24.33
N THR A 296 -0.91 21.31 -24.68
CA THR A 296 -1.30 20.87 -26.04
C THR A 296 -2.72 20.32 -26.09
N GLY A 297 -3.44 20.36 -24.96
CA GLY A 297 -4.80 19.88 -24.79
C GLY A 297 -5.27 20.09 -23.35
N GLY A 298 -6.46 19.60 -23.02
CA GLY A 298 -7.01 19.65 -21.66
C GLY A 298 -7.46 21.03 -21.20
N ILE A 299 -7.73 21.13 -19.89
CA ILE A 299 -8.22 22.33 -19.22
C ILE A 299 -7.40 22.57 -17.94
N VAL A 300 -6.79 23.76 -17.84
CA VAL A 300 -6.22 24.30 -16.61
C VAL A 300 -7.14 25.40 -16.12
N LYS A 301 -7.82 25.18 -14.99
CA LYS A 301 -8.82 26.13 -14.47
C LYS A 301 -8.19 27.27 -13.67
N GLY A 302 -7.06 27.02 -13.01
CA GLY A 302 -6.32 28.01 -12.25
C GLY A 302 -5.25 28.73 -13.07
N GLU A 303 -4.37 29.42 -12.36
CA GLU A 303 -3.18 30.05 -12.96
C GLU A 303 -2.09 29.01 -13.28
N ILE A 304 -1.22 29.35 -14.21
CA ILE A 304 0.09 28.72 -14.40
C ILE A 304 1.13 29.73 -13.93
N ARG A 305 1.97 29.36 -12.97
CA ARG A 305 3.02 30.21 -12.41
C ARG A 305 4.39 29.54 -12.57
N MET A 306 5.27 30.17 -13.33
CA MET A 306 6.63 29.69 -13.62
C MET A 306 7.62 30.10 -12.52
N SER A 307 7.49 31.35 -12.04
CA SER A 307 8.23 31.90 -10.90
C SER A 307 9.69 32.27 -11.19
N THR A 308 10.71 31.64 -10.60
CA THR A 308 12.10 32.14 -10.73
C THR A 308 12.96 31.21 -11.56
N GLY A 309 13.73 31.79 -12.48
CA GLY A 309 14.65 31.09 -13.37
C GLY A 309 14.26 31.24 -14.83
N ASP A 310 15.12 30.79 -15.75
CA ASP A 310 14.91 31.00 -17.19
C ASP A 310 13.92 29.94 -17.72
N ASP A 311 12.62 30.27 -17.72
CA ASP A 311 11.55 29.31 -17.94
C ASP A 311 11.07 29.22 -19.39
N THR A 312 10.41 28.11 -19.73
CA THR A 312 9.77 27.93 -21.04
C THR A 312 8.31 27.53 -20.92
N PHE A 313 7.43 28.34 -21.47
CA PHE A 313 6.01 28.03 -21.62
C PHE A 313 5.64 27.82 -23.08
N HIS A 314 5.02 26.67 -23.39
CA HIS A 314 4.51 26.35 -24.73
C HIS A 314 3.01 26.08 -24.70
N TRP A 315 2.24 26.86 -25.46
CA TRP A 315 0.80 26.66 -25.59
C TRP A 315 0.39 26.46 -27.05
N GLU A 316 -0.14 25.27 -27.33
CA GLU A 316 -0.60 24.88 -28.67
C GLU A 316 -2.13 24.76 -28.75
N ASN A 317 -2.76 24.15 -27.74
CA ASN A 317 -4.19 23.90 -27.68
C ASN A 317 -4.63 23.67 -26.22
N GLY A 318 -5.92 23.44 -25.97
CA GLY A 318 -6.48 23.35 -24.63
C GLY A 318 -6.90 24.72 -24.08
N SER A 319 -7.53 24.72 -22.90
CA SER A 319 -8.05 25.94 -22.27
C SER A 319 -7.33 26.26 -20.98
N ILE A 320 -6.86 27.50 -20.84
CA ILE A 320 -6.27 28.03 -19.61
C ILE A 320 -7.18 29.16 -19.15
N LEU A 321 -7.80 29.01 -17.98
CA LEU A 321 -8.83 29.93 -17.48
C LEU A 321 -8.29 30.95 -16.45
N GLY A 322 -7.11 30.71 -15.90
CA GLY A 322 -6.38 31.64 -15.04
C GLY A 322 -5.12 32.18 -15.72
N ASN A 323 -4.44 33.13 -15.07
CA ASN A 323 -3.29 33.82 -15.63
C ASN A 323 -2.12 32.87 -15.94
N VAL A 324 -1.29 33.23 -16.92
CA VAL A 324 0.04 32.64 -17.11
C VAL A 324 1.05 33.67 -16.62
N LEU A 325 1.76 33.35 -15.54
CA LEU A 325 2.70 34.24 -14.89
C LEU A 325 4.09 33.66 -15.06
N MET A 326 4.87 34.23 -15.98
CA MET A 326 6.27 33.90 -16.17
C MET A 326 7.12 34.51 -15.05
N GLU A 327 6.75 35.72 -14.61
CA GLU A 327 7.45 36.51 -13.59
C GLU A 327 8.78 37.13 -14.08
N ALA A 328 9.90 36.94 -13.38
CA ALA A 328 11.18 37.59 -13.68
C ALA A 328 12.14 36.61 -14.36
N ASP A 329 13.32 37.09 -14.77
CA ASP A 329 14.37 36.32 -15.47
C ASP A 329 14.13 36.20 -17.00
N ASN A 330 14.87 35.34 -17.71
CA ASN A 330 14.87 35.31 -19.19
C ASN A 330 13.96 34.21 -19.72
N ASP A 331 12.67 34.47 -19.68
CA ASP A 331 11.66 33.51 -20.09
C ASP A 331 11.48 33.41 -21.60
N ARG A 332 11.00 32.24 -22.03
CA ARG A 332 10.56 32.00 -23.41
C ARG A 332 9.12 31.52 -23.45
N ILE A 333 8.28 32.29 -24.15
CA ILE A 333 6.90 31.90 -24.45
C ILE A 333 6.78 31.52 -25.93
N GLU A 334 6.20 30.37 -26.21
CA GLU A 334 5.88 29.91 -27.55
C GLU A 334 4.39 29.59 -27.70
N PHE A 335 3.78 30.21 -28.71
CA PHE A 335 2.40 29.94 -29.11
C PHE A 335 2.39 29.31 -30.50
N THR A 336 1.82 28.11 -30.62
CA THR A 336 1.78 27.38 -31.89
C THR A 336 0.34 27.03 -32.23
N ASN A 337 -0.12 27.29 -33.45
CA ASN A 337 -1.45 26.85 -33.93
C ASN A 337 -2.68 27.21 -33.04
N LEU A 338 -2.58 28.18 -32.13
CA LEU A 338 -3.72 28.61 -31.31
C LEU A 338 -4.84 29.15 -32.21
N ASP A 339 -6.03 28.58 -32.09
CA ASP A 339 -7.19 29.08 -32.81
C ASP A 339 -7.69 30.41 -32.21
N ALA A 340 -8.44 31.17 -33.01
CA ALA A 340 -8.92 32.50 -32.61
C ALA A 340 -9.90 32.44 -31.41
N ALA A 341 -10.54 31.29 -31.16
CA ALA A 341 -11.44 31.13 -30.02
C ALA A 341 -10.65 30.98 -28.72
N THR A 342 -9.57 30.19 -28.74
CA THR A 342 -8.64 29.97 -27.64
C THR A 342 -7.86 31.24 -27.31
N ALA A 343 -7.48 32.01 -28.35
CA ALA A 343 -6.83 33.30 -28.19
C ALA A 343 -7.77 34.43 -27.68
N ALA A 344 -9.09 34.32 -27.91
CA ALA A 344 -10.05 35.36 -27.51
C ALA A 344 -10.44 35.28 -26.02
N THR A 345 -10.29 34.11 -25.41
CA THR A 345 -10.45 33.91 -23.96
C THR A 345 -9.11 33.92 -23.22
N SER A 346 -8.05 34.41 -23.87
CA SER A 346 -6.70 34.26 -23.34
C SER A 346 -6.55 34.88 -21.96
N PRO A 347 -5.83 34.18 -21.07
CA PRO A 347 -5.48 34.72 -19.78
C PRO A 347 -4.56 35.94 -19.89
N LEU A 348 -4.42 36.70 -18.80
CA LEU A 348 -3.28 37.62 -18.69
C LEU A 348 -2.00 36.78 -18.78
N ILE A 349 -1.05 37.25 -19.60
CA ILE A 349 0.29 36.69 -19.73
C ILE A 349 1.29 37.79 -19.41
N ASP A 350 2.22 37.53 -18.48
CA ASP A 350 3.36 38.41 -18.17
C ASP A 350 4.71 37.75 -18.56
N GLY A 351 5.83 38.42 -18.28
CA GLY A 351 7.18 38.06 -18.74
C GLY A 351 7.75 39.07 -19.72
#